data_AF-A0A960BRG6-F1
#
_entry.id   AF-A0A960BRG6-F1
#
_cell.length_a   1.000
_cell.length_b   1.000
_cell.length_c   1.000
_cell.angle_alpha   90.00
_cell.angle_beta   90.00
_cell.angle_gamma   90.00
#
_symmetry.space_group_name_H-M   'P 1'
#
loop_
_entity.id
_entity.type
_entity.pdbx_description
1 polymer ?
#
loop_
_entity_poly.entity_id
_entity_poly.type
_entity_poly.pdbx_seq_one_letter_code
_entity_poly.pdbx_strand_id
1 'polypeptide(L)'
;MNHLTTASRMGRLALFAAPACAAGVALSLMSAPALASGDTEDTATPIALGTTTTEFLEHETDVDWYRVTVPRRVRLYVTLSDQPKGAALHLYERGENELDSTYSQWTDNPPAVSVDARVEQGTYYVKVECDDHADTGRPYQLNVRGVDVPDDWGPDTKYAARVIAPGAAVQETLDRETDQDWYRFTVNSRSRVSVTLSNQPSSTKIELYDADQVGGDLIDSAYSDSTDSPAAQRVFTTLGAGTYFVNVEAARYNWSQSDEMRYYSLVVNSQALEVAPKSVEAKLTAVKRRSKLRLDVNPDVPGKQYQFTVQKKRKRGWRDVNTYTTKGAGSARTINMRKGTYRAVVAASAGYTGDVSNRVRIRR
;
A
#
# COMPACT_ATOMS: atom_id res chain seq x y z
N MET A 1 -21.32 -20.89 73.27
CA MET A 1 -21.43 -21.07 74.73
C MET A 1 -20.34 -20.26 75.39
N ASN A 2 -20.74 -19.46 76.39
CA ASN A 2 -19.96 -18.65 77.33
C ASN A 2 -19.39 -17.30 76.79
N HIS A 3 -19.82 -16.12 77.26
CA HIS A 3 -19.67 -15.50 78.61
C HIS A 3 -18.18 -15.30 78.97
N LEU A 4 -17.61 -14.17 79.38
CA LEU A 4 -18.01 -12.89 80.05
C LEU A 4 -16.87 -11.85 79.77
N THR A 5 -17.15 -10.55 79.53
CA THR A 5 -17.06 -9.40 80.49
C THR A 5 -15.61 -9.03 80.88
N THR A 6 -15.05 -7.82 80.67
CA THR A 6 -15.25 -6.55 81.43
C THR A 6 -14.36 -5.46 80.77
N ALA A 7 -14.88 -4.39 80.14
CA ALA A 7 -15.12 -3.01 80.65
C ALA A 7 -13.95 -2.24 81.31
N SER A 8 -13.60 -1.05 80.76
CA SER A 8 -13.42 0.24 81.47
C SER A 8 -12.97 1.34 80.46
N ARG A 9 -13.83 2.29 80.04
CA ARG A 9 -14.09 3.66 80.57
C ARG A 9 -12.96 4.65 80.21
N MET A 10 -13.16 5.87 79.69
CA MET A 10 -14.16 6.93 79.85
C MET A 10 -14.18 7.80 78.56
N GLY A 11 -15.17 8.62 78.18
CA GLY A 11 -16.47 8.99 78.72
C GLY A 11 -16.99 10.26 78.03
N ARG A 12 -18.32 10.33 77.81
CA ARG A 12 -19.22 11.51 77.76
C ARG A 12 -18.97 12.59 76.67
N LEU A 13 -19.96 13.28 76.11
CA LEU A 13 -21.43 13.27 76.07
C LEU A 13 -21.79 14.30 74.97
N ALA A 14 -22.87 14.07 74.23
CA ALA A 14 -23.32 14.91 73.11
C ALA A 14 -23.74 16.34 73.52
N LEU A 15 -23.59 17.29 72.59
CA LEU A 15 -24.48 18.45 72.48
C LEU A 15 -24.65 18.83 70.99
N PHE A 16 -25.88 18.72 70.50
CA PHE A 16 -26.32 19.29 69.22
C PHE A 16 -26.47 20.81 69.35
N ALA A 17 -25.98 21.57 68.36
CA ALA A 17 -26.70 22.65 67.66
C ALA A 17 -25.72 23.55 66.87
N ALA A 18 -25.88 23.60 65.55
CA ALA A 18 -25.46 24.71 64.69
C ALA A 18 -26.46 25.90 64.86
N PRO A 19 -26.24 27.15 64.36
CA PRO A 19 -25.38 27.50 63.22
C PRO A 19 -24.60 28.84 63.27
N ALA A 20 -23.72 28.97 62.28
CA ALA A 20 -23.29 30.18 61.55
C ALA A 20 -22.74 31.40 62.33
N CYS A 21 -21.46 31.71 62.10
CA CYS A 21 -21.06 33.01 61.55
C CYS A 21 -19.61 32.96 61.03
N ALA A 22 -19.39 33.57 59.87
CA ALA A 22 -18.16 33.54 59.11
C ALA A 22 -17.03 34.36 59.77
N ALA A 23 -15.79 33.87 59.67
CA ALA A 23 -14.59 34.71 59.61
C ALA A 23 -13.47 33.89 58.96
N GLY A 24 -12.86 34.47 57.93
CA GLY A 24 -11.98 33.78 56.99
C GLY A 24 -10.71 33.19 57.60
N VAL A 25 -10.29 32.08 57.01
CA VAL A 25 -8.89 31.66 57.03
C VAL A 25 -8.45 31.72 55.58
N ALA A 26 -7.51 32.62 55.31
CA ALA A 26 -6.82 32.69 54.03
C ALA A 26 -6.21 31.31 53.74
N LEU A 27 -6.72 30.64 52.72
CA LEU A 27 -6.07 29.47 52.15
C LEU A 27 -4.84 30.00 51.42
N SER A 28 -3.68 29.90 52.08
CA SER A 28 -2.39 30.10 51.43
C SER A 28 -2.29 29.08 50.30
N LEU A 29 -2.47 29.54 49.06
CA LEU A 29 -2.05 28.82 47.87
C LEU A 29 -0.52 28.83 47.89
N MET A 30 0.08 27.82 48.52
CA MET A 30 1.45 27.46 48.20
C MET A 30 1.42 26.99 46.74
N SER A 31 1.89 27.86 45.84
CA SER A 31 2.30 27.46 44.51
C SER A 31 3.24 26.26 44.66
N ALA A 32 2.92 25.14 44.01
CA ALA A 32 3.91 24.10 43.84
C ALA A 32 5.15 24.74 43.18
N PRO A 33 6.38 24.40 43.60
CA PRO A 33 7.54 24.81 42.83
C PRO A 33 7.40 24.23 41.43
N ALA A 34 7.57 25.07 40.41
CA ALA A 34 7.88 24.61 39.07
C ALA A 34 9.02 23.59 39.20
N LEU A 35 8.91 22.45 38.52
CA LEU A 35 10.01 21.50 38.48
C LEU A 35 11.10 22.23 37.71
N ALA A 36 12.13 22.73 38.41
CA ALA A 36 13.33 23.23 37.75
C ALA A 36 13.71 22.21 36.67
N SER A 37 13.82 22.70 35.44
CA SER A 37 14.29 21.93 34.31
C SER A 37 15.65 21.30 34.66
N GLY A 38 16.08 20.30 33.90
CA GLY A 38 17.44 19.81 34.08
C GLY A 38 18.43 20.78 33.47
N ASP A 39 19.40 21.29 34.21
CA ASP A 39 20.45 22.14 33.61
C ASP A 39 21.44 21.37 32.70
N THR A 40 21.30 20.04 32.61
CA THR A 40 22.16 19.15 31.82
C THR A 40 21.34 18.05 31.14
N GLU A 41 21.88 17.45 30.07
CA GLU A 41 21.25 16.30 29.39
C GLU A 41 20.94 15.15 30.36
N ASP A 42 21.85 14.83 31.29
CA ASP A 42 21.69 13.74 32.26
C ASP A 42 20.59 14.03 33.30
N THR A 43 20.34 15.32 33.60
CA THR A 43 19.30 15.75 34.55
C THR A 43 18.00 16.15 33.87
N ALA A 44 17.89 15.97 32.55
CA ALA A 44 16.76 16.43 31.74
C ALA A 44 15.38 16.02 32.29
N THR A 45 14.47 17.00 32.34
CA THR A 45 13.12 16.84 32.89
C THR A 45 12.23 16.04 31.95
N PRO A 46 11.56 14.96 32.42
CA PRO A 46 10.71 14.15 31.56
C PRO A 46 9.40 14.88 31.19
N ILE A 47 9.11 14.97 29.89
CA ILE A 47 7.88 15.53 29.34
C ILE A 47 7.15 14.50 28.46
N ALA A 48 5.84 14.68 28.29
CA ALA A 48 4.99 13.76 27.54
C ALA A 48 4.59 14.33 26.17
N LEU A 49 4.45 13.45 25.18
CA LEU A 49 3.88 13.82 23.88
C LEU A 49 2.46 14.36 24.02
N GLY A 50 2.15 15.40 23.26
CA GLY A 50 0.85 16.08 23.26
C GLY A 50 0.62 17.01 24.45
N THR A 51 1.64 17.26 25.28
CA THR A 51 1.55 18.19 26.41
C THR A 51 2.30 19.49 26.13
N THR A 52 1.83 20.57 26.75
CA THR A 52 2.53 21.85 26.80
C THR A 52 3.09 22.03 28.20
N THR A 53 4.38 22.29 28.29
CA THR A 53 5.10 22.63 29.52
C THR A 53 5.35 24.13 29.53
N THR A 54 5.22 24.77 30.69
CA THR A 54 5.49 26.20 30.85
C THR A 54 6.58 26.35 31.89
N GLU A 55 7.69 26.96 31.51
CA GLU A 55 8.86 27.19 32.37
C GLU A 55 9.47 28.56 32.11
N PHE A 56 10.48 28.93 32.88
CA PHE A 56 11.17 30.21 32.80
C PHE A 56 12.64 29.99 32.50
N LEU A 57 13.22 30.88 31.69
CA LEU A 57 14.67 31.05 31.65
C LEU A 57 15.05 32.04 32.76
N GLU A 58 15.63 31.53 33.85
CA GLU A 58 15.87 32.22 35.11
C GLU A 58 16.94 33.32 34.99
N HIS A 59 17.95 33.11 34.15
CA HIS A 59 19.02 34.07 33.90
C HIS A 59 19.64 33.95 32.49
N GLU A 60 20.55 34.86 32.17
CA GLU A 60 21.08 35.15 30.82
C GLU A 60 22.02 34.07 30.22
N THR A 61 22.07 32.91 30.86
CA THR A 61 22.85 31.72 30.48
C THR A 61 22.13 30.44 30.89
N ASP A 62 20.83 30.56 31.19
CA ASP A 62 20.03 29.45 31.66
C ASP A 62 19.75 28.45 30.53
N VAL A 63 19.77 27.18 30.89
CA VAL A 63 19.64 26.06 29.97
C VAL A 63 18.67 25.06 30.55
N ASP A 64 17.56 24.87 29.87
CA ASP A 64 16.54 23.91 30.25
C ASP A 64 16.61 22.68 29.36
N TRP A 65 17.01 21.54 29.94
CA TRP A 65 16.94 20.24 29.28
C TRP A 65 15.66 19.49 29.65
N TYR A 66 15.07 18.93 28.60
CA TYR A 66 13.93 18.04 28.66
C TYR A 66 14.22 16.72 27.96
N ARG A 67 13.56 15.64 28.40
CA ARG A 67 13.57 14.36 27.69
C ARG A 67 12.14 13.91 27.37
N VAL A 68 11.95 13.39 26.17
CA VAL A 68 10.68 12.84 25.71
C VAL A 68 10.87 11.39 25.27
N THR A 69 9.96 10.51 25.71
CA THR A 69 9.94 9.11 25.25
C THR A 69 8.98 8.96 24.09
N VAL A 70 9.52 8.51 22.97
CA VAL A 70 8.81 8.26 21.72
C VAL A 70 8.48 6.76 21.64
N PRO A 71 7.20 6.37 21.59
CA PRO A 71 6.81 4.96 21.72
C PRO A 71 6.98 4.14 20.43
N ARG A 72 7.14 4.80 19.28
CA ARG A 72 7.22 4.22 17.92
C ARG A 72 7.69 5.29 16.94
N ARG A 73 8.00 4.91 15.70
CA ARG A 73 8.35 5.85 14.64
C ARG A 73 7.33 6.98 14.50
N VAL A 74 7.80 8.22 14.62
CA VAL A 74 7.01 9.45 14.44
C VAL A 74 7.88 10.55 13.83
N ARG A 75 7.22 11.58 13.30
CA ARG A 75 7.80 12.90 13.09
C ARG A 75 7.55 13.69 14.36
N LEU A 76 8.60 13.98 15.10
CA LEU A 76 8.55 14.69 16.37
C LEU A 76 8.65 16.19 16.09
N TYR A 77 7.58 16.91 16.39
CA TYR A 77 7.54 18.36 16.34
C TYR A 77 7.74 18.92 17.73
N VAL A 78 8.65 19.88 17.86
CA VAL A 78 8.88 20.62 19.10
C VAL A 78 8.69 22.10 18.80
N THR A 79 7.72 22.72 19.46
CA THR A 79 7.39 24.14 19.27
C THR A 79 7.65 24.90 20.56
N LEU A 80 8.41 25.98 20.44
CA LEU A 80 8.65 26.94 21.51
C LEU A 80 7.86 28.22 21.21
N SER A 81 7.00 28.62 22.13
CA SER A 81 6.16 29.83 22.06
C SER A 81 6.29 30.68 23.33
N ASP A 82 5.89 31.95 23.25
CA ASP A 82 6.02 32.95 24.33
C ASP A 82 7.46 33.19 24.82
N GLN A 83 8.45 32.68 24.09
CA GLN A 83 9.85 32.73 24.46
C GLN A 83 10.45 34.14 24.36
N PRO A 84 11.52 34.44 25.12
CA PRO A 84 12.25 35.68 24.96
C PRO A 84 12.97 35.73 23.58
N LYS A 85 13.35 36.94 23.20
CA LYS A 85 14.19 37.17 22.01
C LYS A 85 15.56 36.51 22.18
N GLY A 86 16.09 35.94 21.10
CA GLY A 86 17.38 35.24 21.13
C GLY A 86 17.37 33.90 21.89
N ALA A 87 16.20 33.34 22.20
CA ALA A 87 16.10 31.99 22.72
C ALA A 87 16.41 30.98 21.62
N ALA A 88 17.17 29.95 21.93
CA ALA A 88 17.48 28.83 21.05
C ALA A 88 16.72 27.58 21.48
N LEU A 89 16.30 26.80 20.48
CA LEU A 89 15.60 25.54 20.65
C LEU A 89 16.36 24.48 19.84
N HIS A 90 16.76 23.41 20.51
CA HIS A 90 17.49 22.31 19.91
C HIS A 90 16.79 20.99 20.19
N LEU A 91 16.85 20.07 19.24
CA LEU A 91 16.40 18.70 19.35
C LEU A 91 17.59 17.76 19.15
N TYR A 92 17.80 16.85 20.09
CA TYR A 92 18.95 15.96 20.15
C TYR A 92 18.53 14.49 20.24
N GLU A 93 19.35 13.62 19.66
CA GLU A 93 19.56 12.26 20.14
C GLU A 93 20.49 12.24 21.36
N ARG A 94 20.52 11.12 22.09
CA ARG A 94 21.37 10.97 23.27
C ARG A 94 22.84 11.24 22.97
N GLY A 95 23.53 11.95 23.86
CA GLY A 95 24.95 12.31 23.74
C GLY A 95 25.17 13.52 22.84
N GLU A 96 24.28 14.51 22.93
CA GLU A 96 24.34 15.79 22.20
C GLU A 96 24.44 15.66 20.66
N ASN A 97 23.87 14.60 20.07
CA ASN A 97 23.80 14.45 18.62
C ASN A 97 22.62 15.29 18.07
N GLU A 98 22.90 16.52 17.62
CA GLU A 98 21.86 17.48 17.18
C GLU A 98 21.13 16.99 15.93
N LEU A 99 19.80 16.89 16.03
CA LEU A 99 18.91 16.54 14.93
C LEU A 99 18.41 17.78 14.18
N ASP A 100 18.05 18.83 14.91
CA ASP A 100 17.55 20.10 14.36
C ASP A 100 17.67 21.21 15.41
N SER A 101 17.82 22.46 14.96
CA SER A 101 17.93 23.63 15.84
C SER A 101 17.40 24.91 15.18
N THR A 102 16.86 25.81 16.00
CA THR A 102 16.35 27.10 15.57
C THR A 102 16.53 28.15 16.67
N TYR A 103 16.43 29.41 16.30
CA TYR A 103 16.52 30.56 17.21
C TYR A 103 15.33 31.50 17.03
N SER A 104 14.90 32.13 18.11
CA SER A 104 13.87 33.16 18.10
C SER A 104 14.42 34.47 17.52
N GLN A 105 13.54 35.25 16.91
CA GLN A 105 13.93 36.54 16.35
C GLN A 105 14.32 37.54 17.45
N TRP A 106 15.20 38.48 17.11
CA TRP A 106 15.65 39.54 18.03
C TRP A 106 14.65 40.69 18.15
N THR A 107 13.41 40.40 18.56
CA THR A 107 12.31 41.38 18.67
C THR A 107 11.54 41.18 19.97
N ASP A 108 10.94 42.26 20.48
CA ASP A 108 10.08 42.16 21.66
C ASP A 108 8.81 41.37 21.29
N ASN A 109 8.68 40.16 21.83
CA ASN A 109 7.69 39.12 21.49
C ASN A 109 7.93 38.43 20.13
N PRO A 110 8.98 37.58 20.02
CA PRO A 110 9.20 36.82 18.80
C PRO A 110 8.05 35.83 18.51
N PRO A 111 7.76 35.53 17.24
CA PRO A 111 6.82 34.46 16.90
C PRO A 111 7.33 33.11 17.40
N ALA A 112 6.42 32.14 17.56
CA ALA A 112 6.80 30.78 17.90
C ALA A 112 7.78 30.20 16.87
N VAL A 113 8.74 29.42 17.36
CA VAL A 113 9.72 28.70 16.56
C VAL A 113 9.53 27.21 16.73
N SER A 114 9.98 26.41 15.77
CA SER A 114 9.82 24.96 15.84
C SER A 114 11.00 24.25 15.21
N VAL A 115 11.32 23.09 15.77
CA VAL A 115 12.23 22.10 15.20
C VAL A 115 11.48 20.80 15.02
N ASP A 116 11.94 19.98 14.10
CA ASP A 116 11.38 18.64 13.93
C ASP A 116 12.38 17.63 13.39
N ALA A 117 12.11 16.36 13.70
CA ALA A 117 12.89 15.25 13.16
C ALA A 117 12.05 13.98 13.04
N ARG A 118 12.45 13.10 12.11
CA ARG A 118 12.00 11.71 12.13
C ARG A 118 12.78 10.95 13.16
N VAL A 119 12.04 10.25 14.01
CA VAL A 119 12.61 9.58 15.16
C VAL A 119 11.98 8.21 15.32
N GLU A 120 12.80 7.24 15.70
CA GLU A 120 12.36 5.88 16.01
C GLU A 120 11.82 5.79 17.44
N GLN A 121 11.38 4.58 17.83
CA GLN A 121 11.15 4.31 19.25
C GLN A 121 12.42 4.59 20.06
N GLY A 122 12.34 5.49 21.03
CA GLY A 122 13.51 5.93 21.78
C GLY A 122 13.25 7.07 22.74
N THR A 123 14.34 7.60 23.31
CA THR A 123 14.32 8.80 24.15
C THR A 123 15.11 9.90 23.45
N TYR A 124 14.49 11.07 23.33
CA TYR A 124 15.06 12.25 22.66
C TYR A 124 15.10 13.40 23.64
N TYR A 125 16.01 14.35 23.38
CA TYR A 125 16.30 15.45 24.28
C TYR A 125 16.00 16.77 23.61
N VAL A 126 15.41 17.69 24.37
CA VAL A 126 15.13 19.06 23.91
C VAL A 126 15.89 19.99 24.82
N LYS A 127 16.63 20.92 24.23
CA LYS A 127 17.34 21.98 24.95
C LYS A 127 16.72 23.31 24.58
N VAL A 128 16.33 24.08 25.60
CA VAL A 128 15.95 25.48 25.46
C VAL A 128 16.99 26.30 26.18
N GLU A 129 17.60 27.27 25.50
CA GLU A 129 18.57 28.15 26.13
C GLU A 129 18.41 29.58 25.65
N CYS A 130 19.07 30.52 26.30
CA CYS A 130 19.16 31.88 25.83
C CYS A 130 20.56 32.47 26.01
N ASP A 131 20.89 33.39 25.12
CA ASP A 131 22.12 34.19 25.22
C ASP A 131 21.97 35.36 26.21
N ASP A 132 23.12 35.99 26.50
CA ASP A 132 23.39 37.08 27.46
C ASP A 132 22.57 38.38 27.28
N HIS A 133 21.58 38.38 26.38
CA HIS A 133 20.71 39.52 26.06
C HIS A 133 19.22 39.19 26.10
N ALA A 134 18.83 38.00 26.55
CA ALA A 134 17.44 37.62 26.68
C ALA A 134 16.73 38.35 27.83
N ASP A 135 15.46 38.67 27.61
CA ASP A 135 14.59 39.29 28.62
C ASP A 135 14.17 38.20 29.64
N THR A 136 15.07 37.93 30.59
CA THR A 136 14.93 36.89 31.61
C THR A 136 13.74 37.15 32.54
N GLY A 137 13.12 36.08 33.05
CA GLY A 137 11.94 36.19 33.92
C GLY A 137 10.58 36.21 33.21
N ARG A 138 10.54 35.95 31.90
CA ARG A 138 9.29 35.64 31.18
C ARG A 138 9.14 34.13 30.99
N PRO A 139 7.92 33.58 31.14
CA PRO A 139 7.71 32.16 30.87
C PRO A 139 7.71 31.92 29.37
N TYR A 140 8.25 30.78 28.95
CA TYR A 140 8.01 30.21 27.63
C TYR A 140 7.07 29.00 27.75
N GLN A 141 6.56 28.57 26.60
CA GLN A 141 5.76 27.37 26.47
C GLN A 141 6.43 26.41 25.49
N LEU A 142 6.67 25.18 25.92
CA LEU A 142 7.23 24.11 25.11
C LEU A 142 6.14 23.08 24.82
N ASN A 143 5.78 22.91 23.55
CA ASN A 143 4.86 21.87 23.10
C ASN A 143 5.62 20.80 22.31
N VAL A 144 5.40 19.53 22.66
CA VAL A 144 6.00 18.40 21.94
C VAL A 144 4.90 17.51 21.38
N ARG A 145 4.89 17.29 20.06
CA ARG A 145 3.89 16.50 19.36
C ARG A 145 4.55 15.46 18.44
N GLY A 146 4.22 14.20 18.63
CA GLY A 146 4.54 13.15 17.67
C GLY A 146 3.41 12.97 16.66
N VAL A 147 3.73 12.99 15.37
CA VAL A 147 2.82 12.58 14.30
C VAL A 147 3.30 11.27 13.74
N ASP A 148 2.40 10.30 13.63
CA ASP A 148 2.73 8.99 13.10
C ASP A 148 3.25 9.10 11.66
N VAL A 149 4.41 8.50 11.44
CA VAL A 149 4.95 8.31 10.10
C VAL A 149 4.71 6.85 9.75
N PRO A 150 4.28 6.55 8.52
CA PRO A 150 4.23 5.18 8.03
C PRO A 150 5.59 4.48 8.17
N ASP A 151 5.56 3.17 8.31
CA ASP A 151 6.74 2.34 8.61
C ASP A 151 7.54 2.04 7.33
N ASP A 152 8.87 2.26 7.29
CA ASP A 152 9.71 2.04 6.07
C ASP A 152 10.23 0.61 5.90
N TRP A 153 9.70 -0.37 6.61
CA TRP A 153 9.92 -1.78 6.26
C TRP A 153 9.08 -2.18 5.04
N GLY A 154 8.71 -1.20 4.22
CA GLY A 154 8.11 -1.35 2.91
C GLY A 154 9.01 -2.19 2.00
N PRO A 155 8.54 -2.50 0.80
CA PRO A 155 9.30 -3.33 -0.12
C PRO A 155 10.45 -2.56 -0.80
N ASP A 156 11.37 -1.97 -0.01
CA ASP A 156 12.46 -1.07 -0.39
C ASP A 156 13.48 -1.63 -1.39
N THR A 157 13.39 -2.93 -1.66
CA THR A 157 14.30 -3.61 -2.59
C THR A 157 13.54 -4.58 -3.47
N LYS A 158 14.04 -4.79 -4.68
CA LYS A 158 13.52 -5.84 -5.59
C LYS A 158 13.48 -7.23 -4.93
N TYR A 159 14.37 -7.53 -3.98
CA TYR A 159 14.39 -8.80 -3.25
C TYR A 159 13.27 -8.92 -2.21
N ALA A 160 12.89 -7.80 -1.60
CA ALA A 160 11.77 -7.68 -0.67
C ALA A 160 10.44 -7.41 -1.38
N ALA A 161 10.41 -7.44 -2.72
CA ALA A 161 9.25 -7.02 -3.51
C ALA A 161 7.95 -7.69 -3.06
N ARG A 162 6.97 -6.86 -2.69
CA ARG A 162 5.68 -7.30 -2.17
C ARG A 162 4.83 -7.89 -3.28
N VAL A 163 4.16 -9.01 -3.01
CA VAL A 163 3.24 -9.63 -3.98
C VAL A 163 1.98 -8.79 -4.08
N ILE A 164 1.63 -8.37 -5.30
CA ILE A 164 0.34 -7.76 -5.64
C ILE A 164 -0.45 -8.69 -6.56
N ALA A 165 -1.68 -9.00 -6.17
CA ALA A 165 -2.59 -9.78 -7.01
C ALA A 165 -3.21 -8.86 -8.08
N PRO A 166 -3.25 -9.26 -9.37
CA PRO A 166 -3.93 -8.46 -10.38
C PRO A 166 -5.38 -8.14 -9.99
N GLY A 167 -5.76 -6.86 -10.08
CA GLY A 167 -7.05 -6.31 -9.68
C GLY A 167 -7.09 -5.78 -8.24
N ALA A 168 -6.10 -6.11 -7.40
CA ALA A 168 -5.98 -5.54 -6.05
C ALA A 168 -5.33 -4.15 -6.10
N ALA A 169 -5.74 -3.29 -5.17
CA ALA A 169 -5.06 -2.03 -4.89
C ALA A 169 -4.15 -2.19 -3.67
N VAL A 170 -2.97 -1.58 -3.74
CA VAL A 170 -2.08 -1.39 -2.58
C VAL A 170 -1.96 0.10 -2.30
N GLN A 171 -1.93 0.47 -1.02
CA GLN A 171 -1.68 1.82 -0.57
C GLN A 171 -0.44 1.83 0.31
N GLU A 172 0.53 2.67 -0.03
CA GLU A 172 1.78 2.89 0.70
C GLU A 172 2.21 4.34 0.52
N THR A 173 3.26 4.76 1.21
CA THR A 173 3.87 6.09 1.11
C THR A 173 5.23 6.04 0.46
N LEU A 174 5.68 7.17 -0.09
CA LEU A 174 7.08 7.37 -0.45
C LEU A 174 7.69 8.37 0.53
N ASP A 175 8.32 7.87 1.58
CA ASP A 175 8.56 8.62 2.82
C ASP A 175 9.87 9.43 2.80
N ARG A 176 10.76 9.18 1.84
CA ARG A 176 11.99 9.95 1.59
C ARG A 176 12.22 10.20 0.10
N GLU A 177 13.06 11.19 -0.21
CA GLU A 177 13.40 11.61 -1.58
C GLU A 177 14.01 10.52 -2.49
N THR A 178 14.38 9.37 -1.93
CA THR A 178 14.99 8.22 -2.60
C THR A 178 14.26 6.92 -2.31
N ASP A 179 13.04 7.02 -1.80
CA ASP A 179 12.24 5.85 -1.46
C ASP A 179 11.83 5.07 -2.72
N GLN A 180 11.81 3.75 -2.60
CA GLN A 180 11.56 2.82 -3.70
C GLN A 180 10.74 1.63 -3.23
N ASP A 181 9.47 1.58 -3.61
CA ASP A 181 8.64 0.44 -3.33
C ASP A 181 8.59 -0.54 -4.49
N TRP A 182 9.09 -1.76 -4.23
CA TRP A 182 9.08 -2.85 -5.19
C TRP A 182 7.88 -3.77 -5.02
N TYR A 183 7.21 -4.07 -6.12
CA TYR A 183 6.11 -5.02 -6.17
C TYR A 183 6.39 -6.11 -7.19
N ARG A 184 5.76 -7.27 -6.99
CA ARG A 184 5.77 -8.34 -7.98
C ARG A 184 4.39 -8.92 -8.20
N PHE A 185 4.08 -9.28 -9.44
CA PHE A 185 2.82 -9.92 -9.81
C PHE A 185 3.05 -11.02 -10.85
N THR A 186 2.11 -11.96 -10.93
CA THR A 186 2.18 -13.06 -11.89
C THR A 186 1.10 -12.92 -12.95
N VAL A 187 1.49 -13.14 -14.21
CA VAL A 187 0.61 -13.23 -15.37
C VAL A 187 0.55 -14.71 -15.78
N ASN A 188 -0.64 -15.29 -15.85
CA ASN A 188 -0.82 -16.74 -16.08
C ASN A 188 -0.89 -17.14 -17.56
N SER A 189 -1.17 -16.18 -18.44
CA SER A 189 -1.32 -16.36 -19.89
C SER A 189 -1.07 -15.04 -20.57
N ARG A 190 -0.84 -15.04 -21.89
CA ARG A 190 -0.65 -13.78 -22.64
C ARG A 190 -1.81 -12.80 -22.36
N SER A 191 -1.51 -11.66 -21.75
CA SER A 191 -2.50 -10.71 -21.23
C SER A 191 -2.18 -9.28 -21.61
N ARG A 192 -3.20 -8.44 -21.76
CA ARG A 192 -3.06 -6.99 -21.66
C ARG A 192 -2.90 -6.63 -20.19
N VAL A 193 -1.82 -5.94 -19.87
CA VAL A 193 -1.48 -5.54 -18.50
C VAL A 193 -1.44 -4.03 -18.42
N SER A 194 -1.98 -3.49 -17.34
CA SER A 194 -1.84 -2.08 -17.01
C SER A 194 -1.44 -1.92 -15.55
N VAL A 195 -0.42 -1.12 -15.30
CA VAL A 195 -0.05 -0.70 -13.95
C VAL A 195 -0.42 0.77 -13.84
N THR A 196 -1.22 1.11 -12.83
CA THR A 196 -1.71 2.46 -12.60
C THR A 196 -1.27 2.90 -11.20
N LEU A 197 -0.62 4.06 -11.12
CA LEU A 197 -0.34 4.74 -9.87
C LEU A 197 -1.25 5.97 -9.76
N SER A 198 -1.88 6.16 -8.62
CA SER A 198 -2.76 7.31 -8.34
C SER A 198 -2.54 7.83 -6.93
N ASN A 199 -3.00 9.07 -6.67
CA ASN A 199 -2.78 9.78 -5.40
C ASN A 199 -1.31 9.86 -4.95
N GLN A 200 -0.39 9.72 -5.90
CA GLN A 200 1.04 9.74 -5.64
C GLN A 200 1.52 11.10 -5.11
N PRO A 201 2.59 11.13 -4.31
CA PRO A 201 3.27 12.36 -3.94
C PRO A 201 3.85 13.09 -5.15
N SER A 202 4.34 14.31 -4.91
CA SER A 202 5.07 15.07 -5.90
C SER A 202 6.21 14.24 -6.49
N SER A 203 6.51 14.48 -7.76
CA SER A 203 7.67 13.90 -8.44
C SER A 203 7.81 12.38 -8.23
N THR A 204 7.16 11.57 -9.05
CA THR A 204 7.20 10.10 -8.93
C THR A 204 7.50 9.41 -10.24
N LYS A 205 8.04 8.21 -10.15
CA LYS A 205 8.33 7.34 -11.28
C LYS A 205 7.72 5.96 -11.03
N ILE A 206 7.10 5.39 -12.06
CA ILE A 206 6.77 3.97 -12.10
C ILE A 206 7.55 3.29 -13.21
N GLU A 207 8.07 2.10 -12.91
CA GLU A 207 8.82 1.29 -13.85
C GLU A 207 8.32 -0.16 -13.79
N LEU A 208 8.11 -0.75 -14.96
CA LEU A 208 7.74 -2.14 -15.11
C LEU A 208 8.92 -2.92 -15.66
N TYR A 209 9.32 -3.98 -14.97
CA TYR A 209 10.49 -4.78 -15.28
C TYR A 209 10.14 -6.24 -15.56
N ASP A 210 10.93 -6.86 -16.42
CA ASP A 210 10.91 -8.32 -16.60
C ASP A 210 11.55 -9.05 -15.41
N ALA A 211 11.17 -10.31 -15.18
CA ALA A 211 11.69 -11.17 -14.12
C ALA A 211 13.07 -11.75 -14.43
N ASP A 212 13.53 -11.70 -15.67
CA ASP A 212 14.57 -12.62 -16.11
C ASP A 212 15.95 -12.40 -15.50
N GLN A 213 16.28 -11.24 -14.87
CA GLN A 213 17.54 -11.03 -14.14
C GLN A 213 17.47 -10.08 -12.91
N VAL A 214 18.50 -10.18 -12.05
CA VAL A 214 18.89 -9.11 -11.12
C VAL A 214 19.26 -7.89 -11.96
N GLY A 215 18.44 -6.84 -11.92
CA GLY A 215 18.51 -5.72 -12.87
C GLY A 215 17.81 -5.98 -14.21
N GLY A 216 16.76 -6.83 -14.23
CA GLY A 216 15.98 -7.18 -15.43
C GLY A 216 15.59 -5.97 -16.31
N ASP A 217 15.32 -6.24 -17.58
CA ASP A 217 15.09 -5.19 -18.57
C ASP A 217 13.85 -4.36 -18.24
N LEU A 218 13.98 -3.05 -18.38
CA LEU A 218 12.86 -2.12 -18.31
C LEU A 218 11.92 -2.37 -19.49
N ILE A 219 10.69 -2.76 -19.20
CA ILE A 219 9.63 -2.99 -20.19
C ILE A 219 8.98 -1.66 -20.57
N ASP A 220 8.60 -0.87 -19.55
CA ASP A 220 7.92 0.40 -19.73
C ASP A 220 8.08 1.26 -18.45
N SER A 221 7.92 2.57 -18.58
CA SER A 221 7.97 3.48 -17.44
C SER A 221 7.06 4.69 -17.66
N ALA A 222 6.57 5.26 -16.56
CA ALA A 222 5.92 6.56 -16.58
C ALA A 222 6.51 7.45 -15.48
N TYR A 223 6.57 8.74 -15.76
CA TYR A 223 7.20 9.73 -14.90
C TYR A 223 6.31 10.96 -14.78
N SER A 224 6.34 11.61 -13.61
CA SER A 224 5.66 12.87 -13.31
C SER A 224 6.62 13.69 -12.48
N ASP A 225 6.84 14.93 -12.90
CA ASP A 225 7.59 15.97 -12.19
C ASP A 225 6.68 17.00 -11.51
N SER A 226 5.37 16.73 -11.48
CA SER A 226 4.39 17.63 -10.90
C SER A 226 4.62 17.75 -9.39
N THR A 227 4.66 19.00 -8.92
CA THR A 227 4.89 19.37 -7.52
C THR A 227 3.61 19.53 -6.72
N ASP A 228 2.46 19.56 -7.38
CA ASP A 228 1.15 19.70 -6.74
C ASP A 228 0.11 18.88 -7.51
N SER A 229 -0.57 17.98 -6.79
CA SER A 229 -1.70 17.20 -7.28
C SER A 229 -1.45 16.46 -8.62
N PRO A 230 -0.41 15.61 -8.70
CA PRO A 230 -0.05 14.89 -9.92
C PRO A 230 -1.19 14.00 -10.43
N ALA A 231 -1.37 14.00 -11.75
CA ALA A 231 -2.28 13.09 -12.43
C ALA A 231 -1.81 11.63 -12.32
N ALA A 232 -2.76 10.69 -12.35
CA ALA A 232 -2.44 9.26 -12.30
C ALA A 232 -1.46 8.86 -13.42
N GLN A 233 -0.42 8.13 -13.06
CA GLN A 233 0.52 7.54 -14.01
C GLN A 233 0.03 6.16 -14.45
N ARG A 234 0.38 5.79 -15.69
CA ARG A 234 0.01 4.49 -16.22
C ARG A 234 1.04 3.98 -17.22
N VAL A 235 1.42 2.71 -17.05
CA VAL A 235 2.09 1.91 -18.08
C VAL A 235 1.11 0.86 -18.61
N PHE A 236 1.17 0.57 -19.91
CA PHE A 236 0.24 -0.34 -20.57
C PHE A 236 0.96 -1.17 -21.63
N THR A 237 0.94 -2.50 -21.48
CA THR A 237 1.67 -3.40 -22.37
C THR A 237 0.98 -4.76 -22.50
N THR A 238 1.49 -5.61 -23.39
CA THR A 238 1.06 -7.02 -23.51
C THR A 238 2.17 -7.93 -23.02
N LEU A 239 1.90 -8.68 -21.97
CA LEU A 239 2.87 -9.58 -21.32
C LEU A 239 2.56 -11.04 -21.60
N GLY A 240 3.61 -11.87 -21.62
CA GLY A 240 3.50 -13.33 -21.65
C GLY A 240 3.13 -13.88 -20.27
N ALA A 241 3.06 -15.20 -20.17
CA ALA A 241 3.00 -15.82 -18.85
C ALA A 241 4.36 -15.66 -18.15
N GLY A 242 4.37 -15.22 -16.89
CA GLY A 242 5.61 -14.89 -16.19
C GLY A 242 5.36 -14.14 -14.88
N THR A 243 6.43 -13.89 -14.15
CA THR A 243 6.42 -12.95 -13.01
C THR A 243 7.02 -11.64 -13.49
N TYR A 244 6.51 -10.52 -12.99
CA TYR A 244 6.96 -9.18 -13.38
C TYR A 244 7.10 -8.31 -12.13
N PHE A 245 7.93 -7.29 -12.22
CA PHE A 245 8.21 -6.38 -11.11
C PHE A 245 7.77 -4.96 -11.44
N VAL A 246 7.26 -4.25 -10.44
CA VAL A 246 6.96 -2.82 -10.53
C VAL A 246 7.82 -2.11 -9.49
N ASN A 247 8.54 -1.07 -9.90
CA ASN A 247 9.19 -0.14 -8.99
C ASN A 247 8.34 1.15 -8.96
N VAL A 248 8.03 1.63 -7.76
CA VAL A 248 7.42 2.94 -7.52
C VAL A 248 8.44 3.76 -6.74
N GLU A 249 8.94 4.84 -7.33
CA GLU A 249 10.06 5.60 -6.80
C GLU A 249 9.70 7.08 -6.59
N ALA A 250 10.16 7.65 -5.48
CA ALA A 250 10.23 9.09 -5.29
C ALA A 250 11.31 9.67 -6.21
N ALA A 251 10.92 10.59 -7.08
CA ALA A 251 11.86 11.27 -7.96
C ALA A 251 12.48 12.48 -7.24
N ARG A 252 13.79 12.38 -7.02
CA ARG A 252 14.66 13.29 -6.25
C ARG A 252 14.49 14.80 -6.45
N TYR A 253 13.88 15.28 -7.53
CA TYR A 253 13.97 16.69 -7.91
C TYR A 253 13.02 17.63 -7.17
N ASN A 254 11.87 17.16 -6.66
CA ASN A 254 10.88 18.03 -6.01
C ASN A 254 10.18 17.41 -4.77
N TRP A 255 10.81 16.44 -4.10
CA TRP A 255 10.22 15.85 -2.89
C TRP A 255 10.07 16.91 -1.79
N SER A 256 8.90 16.98 -1.15
CA SER A 256 8.64 17.88 -0.03
C SER A 256 8.29 17.11 1.24
N GLN A 257 8.51 17.70 2.41
CA GLN A 257 8.08 17.09 3.68
C GLN A 257 6.56 16.84 3.75
N SER A 258 5.75 17.56 2.95
CA SER A 258 4.31 17.33 2.87
C SER A 258 3.92 16.05 2.11
N ASP A 259 4.86 15.49 1.35
CA ASP A 259 4.69 14.24 0.59
C ASP A 259 4.91 12.98 1.43
N GLU A 260 5.65 13.10 2.54
CA GLU A 260 6.01 12.00 3.44
C GLU A 260 4.80 11.20 3.94
N MET A 261 3.67 11.86 4.18
CA MET A 261 2.45 11.24 4.70
C MET A 261 1.42 10.91 3.61
N ARG A 262 1.78 11.10 2.34
CA ARG A 262 0.83 10.95 1.24
C ARG A 262 0.83 9.53 0.69
N TYR A 263 -0.25 8.82 0.98
CA TYR A 263 -0.47 7.48 0.47
C TYR A 263 -0.78 7.49 -1.02
N TYR A 264 0.07 6.86 -1.84
CA TYR A 264 -0.28 6.52 -3.20
C TYR A 264 -1.19 5.29 -3.24
N SER A 265 -1.76 5.01 -4.40
CA SER A 265 -2.54 3.80 -4.69
C SER A 265 -2.01 3.16 -5.96
N LEU A 266 -1.46 1.95 -5.85
CA LEU A 266 -0.97 1.15 -6.98
C LEU A 266 -1.97 0.05 -7.31
N VAL A 267 -2.35 -0.05 -8.59
CA VAL A 267 -3.20 -1.13 -9.12
C VAL A 267 -2.56 -1.75 -10.34
N VAL A 268 -2.36 -3.06 -10.31
CA VAL A 268 -1.99 -3.85 -11.49
C VAL A 268 -3.22 -4.58 -12.00
N ASN A 269 -3.61 -4.36 -13.26
CA ASN A 269 -4.66 -5.13 -13.92
C ASN A 269 -4.07 -6.04 -14.98
N SER A 270 -4.59 -7.25 -15.10
CA SER A 270 -4.22 -8.21 -16.15
C SER A 270 -5.46 -8.83 -16.75
N GLN A 271 -5.64 -8.65 -18.06
CA GLN A 271 -6.74 -9.23 -18.82
C GLN A 271 -6.17 -10.20 -19.85
N ALA A 272 -6.47 -11.49 -19.67
CA ALA A 272 -6.08 -12.54 -20.61
C ALA A 272 -6.60 -12.21 -22.02
N LEU A 273 -5.71 -12.29 -23.00
CA LEU A 273 -6.11 -12.23 -24.40
C LEU A 273 -6.78 -13.56 -24.74
N GLU A 274 -8.07 -13.52 -25.08
CA GLU A 274 -8.76 -14.71 -25.55
C GLU A 274 -8.10 -15.20 -26.85
N VAL A 275 -7.53 -16.40 -26.80
CA VAL A 275 -7.16 -17.12 -28.02
C VAL A 275 -8.45 -17.75 -28.53
N ALA A 276 -8.96 -17.26 -29.67
CA ALA A 276 -10.13 -17.85 -30.30
C ALA A 276 -9.94 -19.38 -30.41
N PRO A 277 -10.93 -20.19 -29.98
CA PRO A 277 -10.79 -21.64 -30.06
C PRO A 277 -10.63 -22.03 -31.52
N LYS A 278 -9.53 -22.72 -31.83
CA LYS A 278 -9.32 -23.28 -33.16
C LYS A 278 -10.45 -24.29 -33.42
N SER A 279 -11.13 -24.23 -34.56
CA SER A 279 -12.18 -25.19 -34.93
C SER A 279 -11.76 -26.00 -36.15
N VAL A 280 -12.22 -27.24 -36.25
CA VAL A 280 -12.12 -27.98 -37.51
C VAL A 280 -13.10 -27.44 -38.55
N GLU A 281 -12.81 -27.62 -39.82
CA GLU A 281 -13.77 -27.37 -40.92
C GLU A 281 -14.15 -28.70 -41.56
N ALA A 282 -15.43 -29.07 -41.47
CA ALA A 282 -15.95 -30.33 -41.98
C ALA A 282 -16.68 -30.11 -43.32
N LYS A 283 -16.11 -30.60 -44.42
CA LYS A 283 -16.75 -30.50 -45.73
C LYS A 283 -17.22 -31.85 -46.23
N LEU A 284 -18.53 -31.99 -46.40
CA LEU A 284 -19.14 -33.20 -46.94
C LEU A 284 -19.49 -33.00 -48.41
N THR A 285 -19.11 -33.97 -49.24
CA THR A 285 -19.39 -33.96 -50.68
C THR A 285 -19.96 -35.30 -51.15
N ALA A 286 -20.85 -35.27 -52.15
CA ALA A 286 -21.29 -36.48 -52.83
C ALA A 286 -20.29 -36.84 -53.93
N VAL A 287 -19.85 -38.10 -53.97
CA VAL A 287 -18.97 -38.57 -55.03
C VAL A 287 -19.80 -38.77 -56.30
N LYS A 288 -19.46 -38.05 -57.38
CA LYS A 288 -20.21 -38.08 -58.64
C LYS A 288 -20.45 -39.50 -59.14
N ARG A 289 -21.69 -39.78 -59.55
CA ARG A 289 -22.13 -41.06 -60.14
C ARG A 289 -21.90 -42.30 -59.24
N ARG A 290 -21.69 -42.10 -57.93
CA ARG A 290 -21.48 -43.17 -56.95
C ARG A 290 -22.37 -42.93 -55.73
N SER A 291 -22.87 -43.99 -55.10
CA SER A 291 -23.60 -43.90 -53.82
C SER A 291 -22.60 -43.78 -52.67
N LYS A 292 -21.76 -42.74 -52.71
CA LYS A 292 -20.69 -42.48 -51.75
C LYS A 292 -20.66 -41.01 -51.31
N LEU A 293 -20.32 -40.78 -50.06
CA LEU A 293 -19.99 -39.47 -49.49
C LEU A 293 -18.49 -39.40 -49.25
N ARG A 294 -17.88 -38.23 -49.45
CA ARG A 294 -16.53 -37.93 -48.99
C ARG A 294 -16.61 -36.81 -47.95
N LEU A 295 -16.06 -37.06 -46.77
CA LEU A 295 -15.80 -36.02 -45.78
C LEU A 295 -14.32 -35.64 -45.89
N ASP A 296 -14.05 -34.35 -45.95
CA ASP A 296 -12.73 -33.74 -45.81
C ASP A 296 -12.76 -32.87 -44.53
N VAL A 297 -11.75 -32.99 -43.67
CA VAL A 297 -11.67 -32.26 -42.39
C VAL A 297 -10.38 -31.45 -42.35
N ASN A 298 -10.47 -30.13 -42.20
CA ASN A 298 -9.32 -29.25 -42.03
C ASN A 298 -9.17 -28.79 -40.58
N PRO A 299 -7.93 -28.50 -40.09
CA PRO A 299 -6.67 -28.70 -40.80
C PRO A 299 -6.20 -30.16 -40.80
N ASP A 300 -5.35 -30.49 -41.76
CA ASP A 300 -4.62 -31.76 -41.78
C ASP A 300 -3.52 -31.75 -40.72
N VAL A 301 -3.72 -32.49 -39.64
CA VAL A 301 -2.73 -32.64 -38.57
C VAL A 301 -1.94 -33.94 -38.79
N PRO A 302 -0.62 -33.89 -39.07
CA PRO A 302 0.18 -35.08 -39.32
C PRO A 302 0.06 -36.13 -38.21
N GLY A 303 -0.18 -37.38 -38.61
CA GLY A 303 -0.31 -38.50 -37.68
C GLY A 303 -1.62 -38.53 -36.86
N LYS A 304 -2.54 -37.57 -37.06
CA LYS A 304 -3.86 -37.57 -36.40
C LYS A 304 -4.96 -37.98 -37.38
N GLN A 305 -6.03 -38.52 -36.80
CA GLN A 305 -7.27 -38.80 -37.51
C GLN A 305 -8.46 -38.26 -36.70
N TYR A 306 -9.46 -37.73 -37.40
CA TYR A 306 -10.66 -37.17 -36.78
C TYR A 306 -11.77 -38.19 -36.73
N GLN A 307 -12.42 -38.31 -35.58
CA GLN A 307 -13.64 -39.08 -35.43
C GLN A 307 -14.85 -38.23 -35.83
N PHE A 308 -15.75 -38.80 -36.61
CA PHE A 308 -16.96 -38.14 -37.06
C PHE A 308 -18.14 -39.08 -37.19
N THR A 309 -19.32 -38.60 -36.84
CA THR A 309 -20.58 -39.33 -36.97
C THR A 309 -21.34 -38.83 -38.19
N VAL A 310 -21.65 -39.74 -39.12
CA VAL A 310 -22.54 -39.42 -40.23
C VAL A 310 -23.97 -39.51 -39.73
N GLN A 311 -24.74 -38.44 -39.93
CA GLN A 311 -26.15 -38.37 -39.59
C GLN A 311 -27.00 -38.32 -40.85
N LYS A 312 -28.12 -39.05 -40.85
CA LYS A 312 -29.13 -39.04 -41.92
C LYS A 312 -30.34 -38.23 -41.49
N LYS A 313 -30.83 -37.36 -42.37
CA LYS A 313 -32.08 -36.61 -42.15
C LYS A 313 -33.27 -37.57 -42.15
N ARG A 314 -34.09 -37.51 -41.09
CA ARG A 314 -35.36 -38.20 -40.90
C ARG A 314 -36.49 -37.17 -40.71
N LYS A 315 -37.74 -37.64 -40.55
CA LYS A 315 -38.91 -36.77 -40.35
C LYS A 315 -38.76 -35.88 -39.11
N ARG A 316 -38.28 -36.44 -37.98
CA ARG A 316 -38.10 -35.75 -36.70
C ARG A 316 -36.65 -35.29 -36.43
N GLY A 317 -35.91 -34.91 -37.49
CA GLY A 317 -34.55 -34.39 -37.36
C GLY A 317 -33.44 -35.35 -37.83
N TRP A 318 -32.22 -35.16 -37.33
CA TRP A 318 -31.05 -35.94 -37.71
C TRP A 318 -30.91 -37.18 -36.83
N ARG A 319 -30.52 -38.31 -37.42
CA ARG A 319 -30.25 -39.58 -36.72
C ARG A 319 -28.88 -40.08 -37.11
N ASP A 320 -28.11 -40.53 -36.13
CA ASP A 320 -26.82 -41.14 -36.35
C ASP A 320 -26.97 -42.39 -37.22
N VAL A 321 -26.08 -42.51 -38.20
CA VAL A 321 -25.99 -43.66 -39.09
C VAL A 321 -24.88 -44.57 -38.60
N ASN A 322 -23.68 -44.00 -38.50
CA ASN A 322 -22.50 -44.67 -37.97
C ASN A 322 -21.40 -43.63 -37.73
N THR A 323 -20.40 -44.03 -36.95
CA THR A 323 -19.21 -43.24 -36.63
C THR A 323 -18.00 -43.79 -37.38
N TYR A 324 -17.18 -42.87 -37.86
CA TYR A 324 -16.03 -43.15 -38.71
C TYR A 324 -14.84 -42.30 -38.26
N THR A 325 -13.67 -42.66 -38.75
CA THR A 325 -12.41 -41.95 -38.53
C THR A 325 -11.80 -41.57 -39.88
N THR A 326 -11.25 -40.37 -40.03
CA THR A 326 -10.57 -39.96 -41.28
C THR A 326 -9.36 -40.85 -41.60
N LYS A 327 -8.88 -40.86 -42.86
CA LYS A 327 -7.76 -41.70 -43.30
C LYS A 327 -6.79 -40.93 -44.21
N GLY A 328 -5.50 -41.27 -44.11
CA GLY A 328 -4.44 -40.74 -44.97
C GLY A 328 -4.05 -39.30 -44.64
N ALA A 329 -3.13 -38.74 -45.43
CA ALA A 329 -2.52 -37.43 -45.17
C ALA A 329 -3.50 -36.24 -45.30
N GLY A 330 -4.61 -36.39 -46.03
CA GLY A 330 -5.59 -35.33 -46.26
C GLY A 330 -6.82 -35.36 -45.34
N SER A 331 -6.71 -36.00 -44.16
CA SER A 331 -7.76 -36.13 -43.14
C SER A 331 -9.17 -36.34 -43.71
N ALA A 332 -9.28 -37.24 -44.68
CA ALA A 332 -10.49 -37.43 -45.44
C ALA A 332 -10.97 -38.88 -45.39
N ARG A 333 -12.25 -39.11 -45.61
CA ARG A 333 -12.78 -40.46 -45.77
C ARG A 333 -13.96 -40.50 -46.72
N THR A 334 -13.91 -41.45 -47.65
CA THR A 334 -15.04 -41.79 -48.51
C THR A 334 -15.81 -42.98 -47.94
N ILE A 335 -17.13 -42.87 -47.88
CA ILE A 335 -18.04 -43.85 -47.25
C ILE A 335 -19.18 -44.18 -48.20
N ASN A 336 -19.53 -45.46 -48.31
CA ASN A 336 -20.71 -45.91 -49.05
C ASN A 336 -21.99 -45.54 -48.30
N MET A 337 -22.93 -44.90 -48.98
CA MET A 337 -24.18 -44.43 -48.38
C MET A 337 -25.33 -44.59 -49.38
N ARG A 338 -26.44 -45.17 -48.92
CA ARG A 338 -27.67 -45.30 -49.73
C ARG A 338 -28.31 -43.92 -49.97
N LYS A 339 -29.25 -43.83 -50.91
CA LYS A 339 -30.10 -42.65 -51.13
C LYS A 339 -30.58 -41.99 -49.82
N GLY A 340 -30.42 -40.68 -49.73
CA GLY A 340 -30.77 -39.90 -48.54
C GLY A 340 -30.07 -38.55 -48.47
N THR A 341 -30.41 -37.76 -47.44
CA THR A 341 -29.73 -36.50 -47.12
C THR A 341 -28.93 -36.69 -45.84
N TYR A 342 -27.66 -36.32 -45.87
CA TYR A 342 -26.67 -36.58 -44.83
C TYR A 342 -25.94 -35.31 -44.41
N ARG A 343 -25.39 -35.31 -43.20
CA ARG A 343 -24.36 -34.39 -42.71
C ARG A 343 -23.37 -35.21 -41.87
N ALA A 344 -22.19 -34.67 -41.61
CA ALA A 344 -21.23 -35.23 -40.67
C ALA A 344 -21.10 -34.30 -39.46
N VAL A 345 -20.94 -34.89 -38.27
CA VAL A 345 -20.59 -34.19 -37.04
C VAL A 345 -19.21 -34.68 -36.65
N VAL A 346 -18.22 -33.80 -36.70
CA VAL A 346 -16.84 -34.10 -36.33
C VAL A 346 -16.65 -33.73 -34.86
N ALA A 347 -16.10 -34.65 -34.07
CA ALA A 347 -15.84 -34.41 -32.66
C ALA A 347 -14.61 -33.50 -32.48
N ALA A 348 -14.55 -32.80 -31.34
CA ALA A 348 -13.37 -32.06 -30.95
C ALA A 348 -12.16 -33.02 -30.84
N SER A 349 -11.02 -32.63 -31.40
CA SER A 349 -9.80 -33.44 -31.42
C SER A 349 -8.59 -32.57 -31.72
N ALA A 350 -7.41 -33.00 -31.27
CA ALA A 350 -6.12 -32.35 -31.55
C ALA A 350 -6.04 -30.85 -31.17
N GLY A 351 -6.76 -30.42 -30.12
CA GLY A 351 -6.81 -29.01 -29.71
C GLY A 351 -7.74 -28.14 -30.56
N TYR A 352 -8.55 -28.74 -31.45
CA TYR A 352 -9.59 -28.09 -32.22
C TYR A 352 -10.98 -28.47 -31.71
N THR A 353 -11.90 -27.51 -31.67
CA THR A 353 -13.32 -27.75 -31.45
C THR A 353 -13.95 -28.46 -32.65
N GLY A 354 -15.04 -29.20 -32.41
CA GLY A 354 -15.75 -29.95 -33.46
C GLY A 354 -16.56 -29.07 -34.40
N ASP A 355 -16.99 -29.64 -35.53
CA ASP A 355 -17.79 -28.95 -36.56
C ASP A 355 -18.88 -29.84 -37.13
N VAL A 356 -19.92 -29.21 -37.70
CA VAL A 356 -21.01 -29.89 -38.40
C VAL A 356 -20.97 -29.50 -39.87
N SER A 357 -20.76 -30.51 -40.72
CA SER A 357 -20.61 -30.28 -42.14
C SER A 357 -21.87 -29.70 -42.80
N ASN A 358 -21.68 -29.15 -44.00
CA ASN A 358 -22.78 -28.93 -44.94
C ASN A 358 -23.60 -30.21 -45.17
N ARG A 359 -24.87 -30.02 -45.55
CA ARG A 359 -25.81 -31.11 -45.86
C ARG A 359 -25.68 -31.54 -47.32
N VAL A 360 -25.63 -32.85 -47.54
CA VAL A 360 -25.45 -33.46 -48.87
C VAL A 360 -26.55 -34.47 -49.16
N ARG A 361 -27.13 -34.41 -50.36
CA ARG A 361 -28.15 -35.36 -50.81
C ARG A 361 -27.60 -36.34 -51.85
N ILE A 362 -27.66 -37.63 -51.54
CA ILE A 362 -27.43 -38.72 -52.50
C ILE A 362 -28.77 -39.07 -53.15
N ARG A 363 -28.82 -39.03 -54.49
CA ARG A 363 -30.03 -39.25 -55.29
C ARG A 363 -30.21 -40.69 -55.78
N ARG A 364 -29.14 -41.47 -55.88
CA ARG A 364 -29.12 -42.86 -56.38
C ARG A 364 -28.62 -43.80 -55.29
#